data_AF-A0A1S9P648-F1
#
_entry.id   AF-A0A1S9P648-F1
#
_cell.length_a   1.000
_cell.length_b   1.000
_cell.length_c   1.000
_cell.angle_alpha   90.00
_cell.angle_beta   90.00
_cell.angle_gamma   90.00
#
_symmetry.space_group_name_H-M   'P 1'
#
loop_
_entity.id
_entity.type
_entity.pdbx_description
1 polymer ?
#
loop_
_entity_poly.entity_id
_entity_poly.type
_entity_poly.pdbx_seq_one_letter_code
_entity_poly.pdbx_strand_id
1 'polypeptide(L)'
;MEGDIEMRHEDFMQMAIDLSEYNVQQGLGGPFGAVVVKDGMVIARSANKVVPTNDPTAHAEVSAIRLACQELGTFSLEGCEIYTSCEPCPMCLGAIYWSRISKVYYANTKADAAAIGFDDHFIYDELELPMEQRKMRFVQIMRDKAQPVFKLWETTEKKTEY
;
A
#
# COMPACT_ATOMS: atom_id res chain seq x y z
N MET A 1 32.13 -2.04 22.02
CA MET A 1 31.43 -3.09 21.25
C MET A 1 29.97 -2.95 21.61
N GLU A 2 29.27 -2.04 20.93
CA GLU A 2 27.81 -2.03 20.93
C GLU A 2 27.42 -3.11 19.91
N GLY A 3 26.86 -4.22 20.40
CA GLY A 3 26.29 -5.22 19.51
C GLY A 3 25.07 -4.61 18.85
N ASP A 4 24.99 -4.67 17.53
CA ASP A 4 23.78 -4.34 16.79
C ASP A 4 22.63 -5.17 17.36
N ILE A 5 21.70 -4.51 18.06
CA ILE A 5 20.49 -5.15 18.55
C ILE A 5 19.60 -5.32 17.31
N GLU A 6 19.56 -6.55 16.80
CA GLU A 6 18.63 -6.92 15.73
C GLU A 6 17.20 -6.67 16.23
N MET A 7 16.50 -5.72 15.61
CA MET A 7 15.11 -5.40 15.94
C MET A 7 14.21 -6.56 15.56
N ARG A 8 13.26 -6.89 16.43
CA ARG A 8 12.32 -8.00 16.20
C ARG A 8 11.11 -7.52 15.41
N HIS A 9 10.40 -8.46 14.80
CA HIS A 9 9.16 -8.20 14.06
C HIS A 9 8.12 -7.43 14.89
N GLU A 10 8.02 -7.74 16.19
CA GLU A 10 7.12 -7.04 17.12
C GLU A 10 7.49 -5.56 17.29
N ASP A 11 8.78 -5.23 17.25
CA ASP A 11 9.24 -3.85 17.42
C ASP A 11 8.84 -3.00 16.19
N PHE A 12 8.94 -3.55 14.99
CA PHE A 12 8.45 -2.89 13.77
C PHE A 12 6.93 -2.77 13.72
N MET A 13 6.21 -3.81 14.16
CA MET A 13 4.75 -3.75 14.24
C MET A 13 4.30 -2.72 15.27
N GLN A 14 4.98 -2.63 16.42
CA GLN A 14 4.70 -1.60 17.42
C GLN A 14 4.88 -0.20 16.83
N MET A 15 5.93 0.04 16.03
CA MET A 15 6.07 1.33 15.33
C MET A 15 4.90 1.64 14.39
N ALA A 16 4.36 0.64 13.68
CA ALA A 16 3.18 0.83 12.82
C ALA A 16 1.93 1.18 13.65
N ILE A 17 1.76 0.53 14.81
CA ILE A 17 0.67 0.82 15.76
C ILE A 17 0.82 2.21 16.36
N ASP A 18 2.01 2.61 16.79
CA ASP A 18 2.28 3.93 17.38
C ASP A 18 1.98 5.06 16.37
N LEU A 19 2.31 4.84 15.09
CA LEU A 19 1.96 5.78 14.00
C LEU A 19 0.45 5.89 13.82
N SER A 20 -0.27 4.77 13.87
CA SER A 20 -1.73 4.74 13.80
C SER A 20 -2.36 5.50 14.97
N GLU A 21 -1.91 5.21 16.19
CA GLU A 21 -2.40 5.86 17.42
C GLU A 21 -2.15 7.37 17.37
N TYR A 22 -0.93 7.79 17.05
CA TYR A 22 -0.58 9.20 16.92
C TYR A 22 -1.49 9.92 15.92
N ASN A 23 -1.75 9.29 14.77
CA ASN A 23 -2.59 9.90 13.71
C ASN A 23 -4.00 10.21 14.20
N VAL A 24 -4.57 9.31 15.02
CA VAL A 24 -5.89 9.50 15.64
C VAL A 24 -5.84 10.56 16.73
N GLN A 25 -4.87 10.47 17.65
CA GLN A 25 -4.73 11.41 18.77
C GLN A 25 -4.57 12.86 18.30
N GLN A 26 -3.88 13.07 17.18
CA GLN A 26 -3.67 14.40 16.61
C GLN A 26 -4.79 14.85 15.66
N GLY A 27 -5.81 14.02 15.42
CA GLY A 27 -6.88 14.33 14.46
C GLY A 27 -6.39 14.47 13.02
N LEU A 28 -5.29 13.81 12.67
CA LEU A 28 -4.65 13.92 11.36
C LEU A 28 -5.24 12.95 10.33
N GLY A 29 -5.93 11.89 10.74
CA GLY A 29 -6.52 10.95 9.79
C GLY A 29 -6.97 9.64 10.42
N GLY A 30 -7.13 8.61 9.57
CA GLY A 30 -7.56 7.28 10.01
C GLY A 30 -6.52 6.53 10.84
N PRO A 31 -6.95 5.49 11.59
CA PRO A 31 -6.13 4.68 12.50
C PRO A 31 -5.25 3.66 11.76
N PHE A 32 -4.40 4.14 10.84
CA PHE A 32 -3.53 3.26 10.06
C PHE A 32 -2.09 3.77 10.00
N GLY A 33 -1.16 2.87 10.22
CA GLY A 33 0.29 3.10 10.13
C GLY A 33 0.99 1.95 9.43
N ALA A 34 2.08 2.25 8.73
CA ALA A 34 2.88 1.27 8.02
C ALA A 34 4.38 1.61 8.07
N VAL A 35 5.20 0.56 8.08
CA VAL A 35 6.67 0.63 8.13
C VAL A 35 7.25 -0.33 7.08
N VAL A 36 8.15 0.16 6.23
CA VAL A 36 8.92 -0.64 5.27
C VAL A 36 10.32 -0.86 5.83
N VAL A 37 10.74 -2.12 5.86
CA VAL A 37 12.00 -2.59 6.43
C VAL A 37 12.79 -3.33 5.36
N LYS A 38 14.11 -3.17 5.36
CA LYS A 38 15.04 -3.96 4.54
C LYS A 38 16.25 -4.33 5.39
N ASP A 39 16.61 -5.61 5.41
CA ASP A 39 17.76 -6.13 6.17
C ASP A 39 17.76 -5.68 7.65
N GLY A 40 16.60 -5.72 8.29
CA GLY A 40 16.43 -5.30 9.70
C GLY A 40 16.45 -3.78 9.95
N MET A 41 16.52 -2.96 8.89
CA MET A 41 16.55 -1.50 8.99
C MET A 41 15.26 -0.87 8.46
N VAL A 42 14.71 0.10 9.19
CA VAL A 42 13.56 0.88 8.72
C VAL A 42 13.99 1.79 7.58
N ILE A 43 13.43 1.57 6.40
CA ILE A 43 13.66 2.41 5.21
C ILE A 43 12.69 3.59 5.20
N ALA A 44 11.41 3.32 5.46
CA ALA A 44 10.37 4.35 5.48
C ALA A 44 9.23 3.97 6.42
N ARG A 45 8.48 4.98 6.85
CA ARG A 45 7.29 4.79 7.66
C ARG A 45 6.29 5.92 7.43
N SER A 46 5.00 5.63 7.50
CA SER A 46 3.95 6.62 7.36
C SER A 46 2.67 6.20 8.08
N ALA A 47 1.94 7.18 8.61
CA ALA A 47 0.52 7.03 8.92
C ALA A 47 -0.35 7.32 7.68
N ASN A 48 -1.66 7.06 7.78
CA ASN A 48 -2.65 7.51 6.82
C ASN A 48 -2.65 9.04 6.71
N LYS A 49 -2.66 9.56 5.48
CA LYS A 49 -2.60 11.00 5.19
C LYS A 49 -3.77 11.49 4.33
N VAL A 50 -4.84 10.70 4.19
CA VAL A 50 -5.95 10.99 3.27
C VAL A 50 -6.52 12.40 3.44
N VAL A 51 -6.88 12.75 4.68
CA VAL A 51 -7.45 14.07 5.02
C VAL A 51 -6.43 15.21 4.86
N PRO A 52 -5.23 15.15 5.47
CA PRO A 52 -4.31 16.29 5.47
C PRO A 52 -3.71 16.59 4.10
N THR A 53 -3.60 15.60 3.21
CA THR A 53 -3.07 15.81 1.85
C THR A 53 -4.16 15.91 0.79
N ASN A 54 -5.45 15.80 1.16
CA ASN A 54 -6.56 15.70 0.21
C ASN A 54 -6.31 14.64 -0.89
N ASP A 55 -5.70 13.52 -0.52
CA ASP A 55 -5.33 12.43 -1.43
C ASP A 55 -5.99 11.13 -0.95
N PRO A 56 -7.07 10.65 -1.58
CA PRO A 56 -7.73 9.41 -1.18
C PRO A 56 -6.82 8.17 -1.33
N THR A 57 -5.71 8.28 -2.06
CA THR A 57 -4.72 7.21 -2.21
C THR A 57 -3.64 7.21 -1.13
N ALA A 58 -3.58 8.25 -0.29
CA ALA A 58 -2.56 8.43 0.75
C ALA A 58 -2.83 7.57 1.99
N HIS A 59 -3.09 6.29 1.77
CA HIS A 59 -3.11 5.26 2.82
C HIS A 59 -1.70 5.07 3.40
N ALA A 60 -1.63 4.47 4.58
CA ALA A 60 -0.36 4.31 5.30
C ALA A 60 0.64 3.50 4.48
N GLU A 61 0.20 2.39 3.90
CA GLU A 61 0.99 1.46 3.10
C GLU A 61 1.46 2.12 1.80
N VAL A 62 0.55 2.76 1.06
CA VAL A 62 0.90 3.48 -0.18
C VAL A 62 1.89 4.60 0.10
N SER A 63 1.70 5.35 1.18
CA SER A 63 2.61 6.43 1.57
C SER A 63 3.98 5.91 1.98
N ALA A 64 4.05 4.82 2.75
CA ALA A 64 5.29 4.19 3.16
C ALA A 64 6.05 3.60 1.95
N ILE A 65 5.34 2.95 1.01
CA ILE A 65 5.91 2.45 -0.25
C ILE A 65 6.50 3.59 -1.08
N ARG A 66 5.73 4.68 -1.29
CA ARG A 66 6.21 5.86 -2.04
C ARG A 66 7.49 6.43 -1.44
N LEU A 67 7.54 6.56 -0.10
CA LEU A 67 8.72 7.05 0.61
C LEU A 67 9.90 6.09 0.50
N ALA A 68 9.69 4.77 0.64
CA ALA A 68 10.75 3.78 0.50
C ALA A 68 11.36 3.76 -0.91
N CYS A 69 10.52 3.84 -1.95
CA CYS A 69 10.97 3.93 -3.33
C CYS A 69 11.83 5.17 -3.58
N GLN A 70 11.47 6.31 -2.98
CA GLN A 70 12.25 7.55 -3.06
C GLN A 70 13.60 7.42 -2.34
N GLU A 71 13.59 6.88 -1.12
CA GLU A 71 14.80 6.68 -0.31
C GLU A 71 15.80 5.75 -1.00
N LEU A 72 15.32 4.67 -1.60
CA LEU A 72 16.17 3.68 -2.28
C LEU A 72 16.44 4.00 -3.76
N GLY A 73 15.82 5.05 -4.31
CA GLY A 73 15.97 5.43 -5.72
C GLY A 73 15.51 4.35 -6.71
N THR A 74 14.49 3.57 -6.37
CA THR A 74 13.99 2.41 -7.15
C THR A 74 12.47 2.36 -7.14
N PHE A 75 11.86 1.75 -8.17
CA PHE A 75 10.43 1.44 -8.20
C PHE A 75 10.10 0.02 -7.72
N SER A 76 11.12 -0.81 -7.49
CA SER A 76 11.01 -2.16 -6.92
C SER A 76 11.59 -2.19 -5.51
N LEU A 77 10.79 -2.67 -4.56
CA LEU A 77 11.12 -2.90 -3.15
C LEU A 77 11.33 -4.39 -2.87
N GLU A 78 11.79 -5.15 -3.87
CA GLU A 78 12.20 -6.55 -3.68
C GLU A 78 13.25 -6.67 -2.55
N GLY A 79 13.07 -7.68 -1.70
CA GLY A 79 13.85 -7.86 -0.47
C GLY A 79 13.40 -6.99 0.71
N CYS A 80 12.46 -6.06 0.52
CA CYS A 80 11.83 -5.35 1.62
C CYS A 80 10.64 -6.13 2.20
N GLU A 81 10.36 -5.90 3.47
CA GLU A 81 9.16 -6.33 4.18
C GLU A 81 8.34 -5.10 4.58
N ILE A 82 7.01 -5.25 4.70
CA ILE A 82 6.13 -4.20 5.20
C ILE A 82 5.34 -4.69 6.42
N TYR A 83 5.27 -3.83 7.43
CA TYR A 83 4.50 -4.01 8.65
C TYR A 83 3.39 -2.97 8.64
N THR A 84 2.14 -3.40 8.67
CA THR A 84 0.97 -2.52 8.63
C THR A 84 0.08 -2.77 9.85
N SER A 85 -0.43 -1.69 10.45
CA SER A 85 -1.28 -1.79 11.65
C SER A 85 -2.63 -2.46 11.37
N CYS A 86 -3.00 -2.61 10.09
CA CYS A 86 -4.20 -3.31 9.64
C CYS A 86 -3.94 -4.06 8.33
N GLU A 87 -4.65 -5.16 8.10
CA GLU A 87 -4.69 -5.90 6.83
C GLU A 87 -4.88 -4.93 5.65
N PRO A 88 -4.04 -4.99 4.60
CA PRO A 88 -4.10 -4.04 3.50
C PRO A 88 -5.43 -4.10 2.74
N CYS A 89 -6.06 -2.96 2.48
CA CYS A 89 -7.22 -2.88 1.60
C CYS A 89 -6.84 -3.20 0.13
N PRO A 90 -7.80 -3.39 -0.79
CA PRO A 90 -7.49 -3.81 -2.17
C PRO A 90 -6.52 -2.89 -2.93
N MET A 91 -6.61 -1.58 -2.69
CA MET A 91 -5.67 -0.61 -3.26
C MET A 91 -4.24 -0.83 -2.75
N CYS A 92 -4.09 -0.97 -1.43
CA CYS A 92 -2.80 -1.15 -0.79
C CYS A 92 -2.19 -2.52 -1.12
N LEU A 93 -3.02 -3.57 -1.18
CA LEU A 93 -2.61 -4.89 -1.66
C LEU A 93 -2.06 -4.81 -3.09
N GLY A 94 -2.76 -4.12 -3.99
CA GLY A 94 -2.27 -3.86 -5.34
C GLY A 94 -0.92 -3.12 -5.34
N ALA A 95 -0.80 -2.06 -4.55
CA ALA A 95 0.44 -1.30 -4.43
C ALA A 95 1.62 -2.16 -3.92
N ILE A 96 1.38 -3.03 -2.93
CA ILE A 96 2.36 -3.99 -2.42
C ILE A 96 2.83 -4.91 -3.55
N TYR A 97 1.92 -5.51 -4.32
CA TYR A 97 2.28 -6.36 -5.46
C TYR A 97 3.08 -5.62 -6.53
N TRP A 98 2.66 -4.41 -6.93
CA TRP A 98 3.38 -3.59 -7.91
C TRP A 98 4.78 -3.18 -7.44
N SER A 99 4.94 -2.96 -6.14
CA SER A 99 6.23 -2.65 -5.53
C SER A 99 7.12 -3.87 -5.28
N ARG A 100 6.62 -5.10 -5.49
CA ARG A 100 7.36 -6.36 -5.30
C ARG A 100 7.92 -6.57 -3.88
N ILE A 101 7.28 -5.97 -2.87
CA ILE A 101 7.60 -6.25 -1.46
C ILE A 101 7.47 -7.76 -1.20
N SER A 102 8.46 -8.32 -0.52
CA SER A 102 8.61 -9.77 -0.39
C SER A 102 7.74 -10.38 0.70
N LYS A 103 7.33 -9.59 1.70
CA LYS A 103 6.49 -10.07 2.80
C LYS A 103 5.68 -8.96 3.44
N VAL A 104 4.46 -9.29 3.85
CA VAL A 104 3.56 -8.41 4.60
C VAL A 104 3.29 -9.02 5.97
N TYR A 105 3.48 -8.22 7.02
CA TYR A 105 2.98 -8.49 8.36
C TYR A 105 1.86 -7.50 8.67
N TYR A 106 0.77 -7.96 9.28
CA TYR A 106 -0.36 -7.12 9.65
C TYR A 106 -0.85 -7.43 11.07
N ALA A 107 -1.43 -6.44 11.74
CA ALA A 107 -2.01 -6.59 13.09
C ALA A 107 -3.54 -6.71 13.07
N ASN A 108 -4.26 -5.60 12.91
CA ASN A 108 -5.72 -5.64 12.79
C ASN A 108 -6.15 -6.30 11.49
N THR A 109 -7.36 -6.84 11.46
CA THR A 109 -7.96 -7.48 10.28
C THR A 109 -8.90 -6.52 9.55
N LYS A 110 -9.27 -6.86 8.30
CA LYS A 110 -10.33 -6.14 7.58
C LYS A 110 -11.67 -6.14 8.32
N ALA A 111 -11.94 -7.15 9.15
CA ALA A 111 -13.15 -7.20 9.96
C ALA A 111 -13.13 -6.16 11.09
N ASP A 112 -11.96 -5.93 11.70
CA ASP A 112 -11.78 -4.90 12.73
C ASP A 112 -11.96 -3.49 12.13
N ALA A 113 -11.40 -3.25 10.94
CA ALA A 113 -11.59 -2.00 10.21
C ALA A 113 -13.08 -1.76 9.85
N ALA A 114 -13.76 -2.79 9.36
CA ALA A 114 -15.19 -2.73 9.03
C ALA A 114 -16.05 -2.44 10.28
N ALA A 115 -15.73 -3.02 11.43
CA ALA A 115 -16.47 -2.82 12.68
C ALA A 115 -16.47 -1.36 13.16
N ILE A 116 -15.50 -0.55 12.74
CA ILE A 116 -15.40 0.88 13.06
C ILE A 116 -15.77 1.80 11.88
N GLY A 117 -16.32 1.24 10.79
CA GLY A 117 -16.88 1.99 9.68
C GLY A 117 -15.95 2.23 8.49
N PHE A 118 -14.82 1.53 8.39
CA PHE A 118 -14.01 1.53 7.16
C PHE A 118 -14.53 0.49 6.16
N ASP A 119 -14.83 0.94 4.95
CA ASP A 119 -15.55 0.15 3.94
C ASP A 119 -14.59 -0.67 3.06
N ASP A 120 -13.52 -1.22 3.64
CA ASP A 120 -12.52 -2.00 2.89
C ASP A 120 -13.14 -3.26 2.28
N HIS A 121 -14.14 -3.85 2.95
CA HIS A 121 -14.86 -5.04 2.51
C HIS A 121 -15.65 -4.79 1.21
N PHE A 122 -16.31 -3.63 1.09
CA PHE A 122 -17.09 -3.27 -0.09
C PHE A 122 -16.25 -3.30 -1.38
N ILE A 123 -14.99 -2.86 -1.32
CA ILE A 123 -14.11 -2.86 -2.50
C ILE A 123 -13.71 -4.30 -2.87
N TYR A 124 -13.51 -5.19 -1.89
CA TYR A 124 -13.29 -6.62 -2.17
C TYR A 124 -14.49 -7.24 -2.88
N ASP A 125 -15.71 -6.97 -2.42
CA ASP A 125 -16.93 -7.48 -3.04
C ASP A 125 -17.08 -7.00 -4.49
N GLU A 126 -16.79 -5.72 -4.76
CA GLU A 126 -16.82 -5.15 -6.11
C GLU A 126 -15.78 -5.79 -7.06
N LEU A 127 -14.65 -6.26 -6.54
CA LEU A 127 -13.63 -6.93 -7.34
C LEU A 127 -14.08 -8.29 -7.86
N GLU A 128 -14.91 -9.01 -7.11
CA GLU A 128 -15.45 -10.32 -7.49
C GLU A 128 -16.55 -10.23 -8.57
N LEU A 129 -17.18 -9.06 -8.71
CA LEU A 129 -18.25 -8.84 -9.69
C LEU A 129 -17.70 -8.67 -11.12
N PRO A 130 -18.41 -9.18 -12.16
CA PRO A 130 -18.19 -8.77 -13.54
C PRO A 130 -18.27 -7.25 -13.69
N MET A 131 -17.49 -6.68 -14.62
CA MET A 131 -17.34 -5.22 -14.80
C MET A 131 -18.68 -4.50 -14.96
N GLU A 132 -19.65 -5.14 -15.65
CA GLU A 132 -20.99 -4.62 -15.90
C GLU A 132 -21.94 -4.71 -14.70
N GLN A 133 -21.58 -5.46 -13.65
CA GLN A 133 -22.37 -5.66 -12.44
C GLN A 133 -21.88 -4.85 -11.24
N ARG A 134 -20.73 -4.19 -11.37
CA ARG A 134 -20.18 -3.31 -10.33
C ARG A 134 -21.10 -2.12 -10.06
N LYS A 135 -21.17 -1.69 -8.80
CA LYS A 135 -21.91 -0.49 -8.36
C LYS A 135 -21.41 0.76 -9.08
N MET A 136 -20.10 0.88 -9.23
CA MET A 136 -19.52 1.89 -10.12
C MET A 136 -19.68 1.42 -11.57
N ARG A 137 -20.28 2.25 -12.41
CA ARG A 137 -20.49 1.89 -13.82
C ARG A 137 -19.19 1.98 -14.61
N PHE A 138 -18.68 0.83 -15.07
CA PHE A 138 -17.59 0.76 -16.04
C PHE A 138 -18.16 0.70 -17.47
N VAL A 139 -17.71 1.59 -18.35
CA VAL A 139 -18.11 1.61 -19.76
C VAL A 139 -16.87 1.57 -20.64
N GLN A 140 -16.70 0.50 -21.42
CA GLN A 140 -15.58 0.37 -22.36
C GLN A 140 -15.85 1.15 -23.65
N ILE A 141 -14.91 2.03 -24.04
CA ILE A 141 -14.97 2.81 -25.28
C ILE A 141 -13.62 2.81 -26.00
N MET A 142 -13.61 2.97 -27.33
CA MET A 142 -12.40 3.20 -28.16
C MET A 142 -11.30 2.12 -28.05
N ARG A 143 -11.66 0.86 -27.76
CA ARG A 143 -10.70 -0.26 -27.63
C ARG A 143 -9.83 -0.44 -28.88
N ASP A 144 -10.42 -0.31 -30.06
CA ASP A 144 -9.76 -0.39 -31.36
C ASP A 144 -8.62 0.64 -31.52
N LYS A 145 -8.80 1.85 -30.98
CA LYS A 145 -7.79 2.92 -31.01
C LYS A 145 -6.72 2.79 -29.93
N ALA A 146 -7.01 2.14 -28.81
CA ALA A 146 -6.05 1.91 -27.73
C ALA A 146 -5.10 0.73 -28.01
N GLN A 147 -5.59 -0.34 -28.66
CA GLN A 147 -4.80 -1.55 -28.94
C GLN A 147 -3.46 -1.32 -29.66
N PRO A 148 -3.34 -0.39 -30.65
CA PRO A 148 -2.05 -0.07 -31.26
C PRO A 148 -0.98 0.41 -30.27
N VAL A 149 -1.35 1.04 -29.15
CA VAL A 149 -0.39 1.48 -28.12
C VAL A 149 0.23 0.29 -27.38
N PHE A 150 -0.54 -0.77 -27.12
CA PHE A 150 0.00 -2.01 -26.55
C PHE A 150 0.97 -2.70 -27.51
N LYS A 151 0.65 -2.73 -28.82
CA LYS A 151 1.59 -3.22 -29.85
C LYS A 151 2.87 -2.37 -29.95
N LEU A 152 2.76 -1.06 -29.70
CA LEU A 152 3.92 -0.18 -29.62
C LEU A 152 4.79 -0.55 -28.40
N TRP A 153 4.19 -0.84 -27.24
CA TRP A 153 4.92 -1.32 -26.07
C TRP A 153 5.61 -2.67 -26.31
N GLU A 154 5.00 -3.59 -27.08
CA GLU A 154 5.63 -4.87 -27.43
C GLU A 154 6.95 -4.67 -28.19
N THR A 155 6.97 -3.73 -29.13
CA THR A 155 8.08 -3.57 -30.10
C THR A 155 9.07 -2.46 -29.75
N THR A 156 8.75 -1.56 -28.82
CA THR A 156 9.65 -0.45 -28.47
C THR A 156 10.85 -0.91 -27.65
N GLU A 157 12.05 -0.47 -28.05
CA GLU A 157 13.29 -0.67 -27.28
C GLU A 157 13.41 0.31 -26.11
N LYS A 158 12.53 1.32 -26.01
CA LYS A 158 12.56 2.36 -24.97
C LYS A 158 11.85 1.98 -23.68
N LYS A 159 11.31 0.75 -23.59
CA LYS A 159 10.52 0.33 -22.43
C LYS A 159 11.40 -0.09 -21.25
N THR A 160 10.90 0.19 -20.06
CA THR A 160 11.37 -0.41 -18.82
C THR A 160 10.22 -1.24 -18.27
N GLU A 161 10.45 -2.53 -18.06
CA GLU A 161 9.45 -3.42 -17.46
C GLU A 161 9.36 -3.16 -15.95
N TYR A 162 8.13 -3.19 -15.42
CA TYR A 162 7.82 -2.97 -14.01
C TYR A 162 6.74 -3.95 -13.56
#